data_AF-A0A3T0RUX5-F1
#
_entry.id   AF-A0A3T0RUX5-F1
#
_cell.length_a   1.000
_cell.length_b   1.000
_cell.length_c   1.000
_cell.angle_alpha   90.00
_cell.angle_beta   90.00
_cell.angle_gamma   90.00
#
_symmetry.space_group_name_H-M   'P 1'
#
loop_
_entity.id
_entity.type
_entity.pdbx_description
1 polymer ?
#
loop_
_entity_poly.entity_id
_entity_poly.type
_entity_poly.pdbx_seq_one_letter_code
_entity_poly.pdbx_strand_id
1 'polypeptide(L)'
;MNSFKPIHFFIHPVPLAAVVLTAVNDHFLKYQYPGLITGKLSDFTGLFYFPLFVCAIVVLVVRLYRKDYVFNRRLLITALVATDVVFCLFKLNSALKSLFVDWFSHQVFTIAVASDATDLIALSASVACYYFASRFFEVKTIAE
;
A
#
# COMPACT_ATOMS: atom_id res chain seq x y z
N MET A 1 7.14 -26.11 -16.46
CA MET A 1 7.47 -25.38 -15.22
C MET A 1 7.12 -23.92 -15.42
N ASN A 2 5.95 -23.47 -14.97
CA ASN A 2 5.61 -22.06 -15.04
C ASN A 2 6.61 -21.28 -14.17
N SER A 3 7.41 -20.43 -14.81
CA SER A 3 8.29 -19.48 -14.13
C SER A 3 7.41 -18.49 -13.37
N PHE A 4 6.99 -18.86 -12.16
CA PHE A 4 6.25 -17.98 -11.28
C PHE A 4 7.17 -16.82 -10.89
N LYS A 5 6.85 -15.62 -11.38
CA LYS A 5 7.61 -14.42 -11.06
C LYS A 5 7.38 -14.08 -9.57
N PRO A 6 8.43 -13.81 -8.77
CA PRO A 6 8.35 -13.61 -7.32
C PRO A 6 7.30 -12.61 -6.85
N ILE A 7 7.05 -11.59 -7.69
CA ILE A 7 6.27 -10.40 -7.36
C ILE A 7 5.10 -10.19 -8.33
N HIS A 8 4.63 -11.25 -8.98
CA HIS A 8 3.52 -11.16 -9.94
C HIS A 8 2.23 -10.59 -9.31
N PHE A 9 2.03 -10.79 -8.00
CA PHE A 9 0.92 -10.19 -7.25
C PHE A 9 0.96 -8.65 -7.26
N PHE A 10 2.13 -8.01 -7.39
CA PHE A 10 2.28 -6.55 -7.42
C PHE A 10 2.33 -5.99 -8.85
N ILE A 11 2.93 -6.72 -9.80
CA ILE A 11 2.98 -6.32 -11.22
C ILE A 11 1.65 -6.58 -11.94
N HIS A 12 0.67 -7.17 -11.25
CA HIS A 12 -0.67 -7.36 -11.79
C HIS A 12 -1.31 -6.00 -12.18
N PRO A 13 -2.13 -5.94 -13.24
CA PRO A 13 -2.76 -4.70 -13.70
C PRO A 13 -3.52 -3.94 -12.62
N VAL A 14 -4.10 -4.64 -11.63
CA VAL A 14 -4.92 -4.04 -10.58
C VAL A 14 -4.10 -3.16 -9.62
N PRO A 15 -3.03 -3.64 -8.94
CA PRO A 15 -2.14 -2.77 -8.15
C PRO A 15 -1.49 -1.66 -8.98
N LEU A 16 -1.08 -1.95 -10.23
CA LEU A 16 -0.50 -0.93 -11.10
C LEU A 16 -1.51 0.17 -11.44
N ALA A 17 -2.76 -0.19 -11.71
CA ALA A 17 -3.84 0.78 -11.93
C ALA A 17 -4.07 1.62 -10.67
N ALA A 18 -4.01 1.04 -9.47
CA ALA A 18 -4.12 1.79 -8.22
C ALA A 18 -2.97 2.80 -8.04
N VAL A 19 -1.73 2.43 -8.40
CA VAL A 19 -0.57 3.34 -8.38
C VAL A 19 -0.76 4.48 -9.38
N VAL A 20 -1.12 4.16 -10.62
CA VAL A 20 -1.37 5.17 -11.67
C VAL A 20 -2.52 6.09 -11.26
N LEU A 21 -3.61 5.54 -10.72
CA LEU A 21 -4.75 6.31 -10.26
C LEU A 21 -4.36 7.26 -9.11
N THR A 22 -3.51 6.81 -8.18
CA THR A 22 -2.97 7.67 -7.12
C THR A 22 -2.16 8.82 -7.71
N ALA A 23 -1.25 8.52 -8.65
CA ALA A 23 -0.42 9.54 -9.28
C ALA A 23 -1.26 10.57 -10.05
N VAL A 24 -2.21 10.12 -10.87
CA VAL A 24 -3.14 11.01 -11.59
C VAL A 24 -3.99 11.83 -10.63
N ASN A 25 -4.46 11.21 -9.53
CA ASN A 25 -5.26 11.90 -8.54
C ASN A 25 -4.49 13.02 -7.86
N ASP A 26 -3.27 12.75 -7.43
CA ASP A 26 -2.47 13.69 -6.66
C ASP A 26 -1.89 14.82 -7.51
N HIS A 27 -1.56 14.56 -8.78
CA HIS A 27 -0.94 15.56 -9.66
C HIS A 27 -1.93 16.34 -10.53
N PHE A 28 -3.11 15.77 -10.82
CA PHE A 28 -4.07 16.38 -11.73
C PHE A 28 -5.44 16.60 -11.10
N LEU A 29 -6.07 15.54 -10.57
CA LEU A 29 -7.46 15.64 -10.10
C LEU A 29 -7.60 16.55 -8.87
N LYS A 30 -6.65 16.51 -7.92
CA LYS A 30 -6.68 17.42 -6.77
C LYS A 30 -6.52 18.89 -7.16
N TYR A 31 -5.79 19.18 -8.22
CA TYR A 31 -5.61 20.53 -8.74
C TYR A 31 -6.87 21.03 -9.46
N GLN A 32 -7.45 20.20 -10.33
CA GLN A 32 -8.59 20.58 -11.17
C GLN A 32 -9.95 20.48 -10.45
N TYR A 33 -10.09 19.53 -9.53
CA TYR A 33 -11.32 19.21 -8.81
C TYR A 33 -11.03 19.02 -7.30
N PRO A 34 -10.75 20.11 -6.57
CA PRO A 34 -10.58 20.02 -5.13
C PRO A 34 -11.89 19.57 -4.47
N GLY A 35 -11.84 18.48 -3.69
CA GLY A 35 -13.02 17.95 -3.03
C GLY A 35 -12.76 16.74 -2.14
N LEU A 36 -13.79 16.35 -1.39
CA LEU A 36 -13.72 15.23 -0.44
C LEU A 36 -13.44 13.88 -1.13
N ILE A 37 -13.86 13.71 -2.38
CA ILE A 37 -13.70 12.47 -3.15
C ILE A 37 -12.23 12.28 -3.58
N THR A 38 -11.58 13.32 -4.11
CA THR A 38 -10.17 13.27 -4.53
C THR A 38 -9.22 13.16 -3.34
N GLY A 39 -9.61 13.67 -2.17
CA GLY A 39 -8.90 13.41 -0.91
C GLY A 39 -8.90 11.92 -0.53
N LYS A 40 -10.08 11.30 -0.49
CA LYS A 40 -10.26 9.90 -0.07
C LYS A 40 -9.74 8.88 -1.07
N LEU A 41 -9.78 9.19 -2.36
CA LEU A 41 -9.36 8.26 -3.39
C LEU A 41 -7.91 7.80 -3.19
N SER A 42 -7.01 8.73 -2.81
CA SER A 42 -5.60 8.43 -2.53
C SER A 42 -5.44 7.53 -1.30
N ASP A 43 -6.25 7.72 -0.25
CA ASP A 43 -6.23 6.84 0.92
C ASP A 43 -6.66 5.41 0.57
N PHE A 44 -7.72 5.25 -0.25
CA PHE A 44 -8.19 3.94 -0.70
C PHE A 44 -7.17 3.22 -1.59
N THR A 45 -6.62 3.91 -2.59
CA THR A 45 -5.65 3.31 -3.51
C THR A 45 -4.35 3.02 -2.77
N GLY A 46 -3.88 3.93 -1.90
CA GLY A 46 -2.72 3.76 -1.05
C GLY A 46 -2.81 2.53 -0.16
N LEU A 47 -3.88 2.41 0.63
CA LEU A 47 -4.12 1.24 1.49
C LEU A 47 -4.29 -0.07 0.71
N PHE A 48 -4.67 0.01 -0.57
CA PHE A 48 -4.72 -1.17 -1.45
C PHE A 48 -3.32 -1.60 -1.94
N TYR A 49 -2.55 -0.70 -2.59
CA TYR A 49 -1.31 -1.10 -3.25
C TYR A 49 -0.09 -1.12 -2.31
N PHE A 50 -0.07 -0.28 -1.27
CA PHE A 50 1.12 -0.10 -0.42
C PHE A 50 1.53 -1.37 0.34
N PRO A 51 0.61 -2.13 0.96
CA PRO A 51 0.97 -3.41 1.59
C PRO A 51 1.58 -4.40 0.59
N LEU A 52 1.11 -4.41 -0.66
CA LEU A 52 1.65 -5.26 -1.73
C LEU A 52 3.03 -4.78 -2.15
N PHE A 53 3.26 -3.47 -2.22
CA PHE A 53 4.58 -2.91 -2.48
C PHE A 53 5.60 -3.32 -1.42
N VAL A 54 5.24 -3.22 -0.13
CA VAL A 54 6.08 -3.67 0.99
C VAL A 54 6.39 -5.16 0.85
N CYS A 55 5.38 -5.97 0.56
CA CYS A 55 5.57 -7.41 0.34
C CYS A 55 6.52 -7.69 -0.84
N ALA A 56 6.38 -6.94 -1.95
CA ALA A 56 7.25 -7.09 -3.12
C ALA A 56 8.71 -6.76 -2.79
N ILE A 57 8.96 -5.68 -2.03
CA ILE A 57 10.31 -5.34 -1.55
C ILE A 57 10.86 -6.45 -0.66
N VAL A 58 10.10 -6.91 0.34
CA VAL A 58 10.55 -7.95 1.27
C VAL A 58 10.88 -9.23 0.51
N VAL A 59 10.04 -9.65 -0.43
CA VAL A 59 10.32 -10.82 -1.26
C VAL A 59 11.60 -10.63 -2.07
N LEU A 60 11.78 -9.49 -2.74
CA LEU A 60 12.99 -9.22 -3.54
C LEU A 60 14.26 -9.23 -2.66
N VAL A 61 14.24 -8.52 -1.53
CA VAL A 61 15.38 -8.39 -0.62
C VAL A 61 15.73 -9.71 0.03
N VAL A 62 14.75 -10.46 0.55
CA VAL A 62 15.01 -11.75 1.18
C VAL A 62 15.49 -12.77 0.15
N ARG A 63 15.02 -12.72 -1.10
CA ARG A 63 15.50 -13.60 -2.16
C ARG A 63 16.97 -13.38 -2.55
N LEU A 64 17.57 -12.23 -2.21
CA LEU A 64 19.02 -12.04 -2.33
C LEU A 64 19.81 -13.03 -1.46
N TYR A 65 19.24 -13.48 -0.35
CA TYR A 65 19.87 -14.39 0.63
C TYR A 65 19.22 -15.77 0.70
N ARG A 66 17.92 -15.88 0.39
CA ARG A 66 17.13 -17.12 0.42
C ARG A 66 16.29 -17.25 -0.84
N LYS A 67 16.82 -17.90 -1.87
CA LYS A 67 16.19 -17.99 -3.21
C LYS A 67 14.80 -18.64 -3.20
N ASP A 68 14.55 -19.54 -2.26
CA ASP A 68 13.27 -20.26 -2.07
C ASP A 68 12.25 -19.47 -1.25
N TYR A 69 12.56 -18.23 -0.87
CA TYR A 69 11.59 -17.39 -0.17
C TYR A 69 10.46 -16.96 -1.11
N VAL A 70 9.23 -17.18 -0.65
CA VAL A 70 8.01 -16.96 -1.43
C VAL A 70 7.02 -16.09 -0.67
N PHE A 71 6.19 -15.41 -1.44
CA PHE A 71 5.08 -14.62 -0.91
C PHE A 71 4.11 -15.52 -0.15
N ASN A 72 3.79 -15.14 1.08
CA ASN A 72 2.96 -15.95 1.96
C ASN A 72 1.99 -15.08 2.77
N ARG A 73 0.96 -15.74 3.33
CA ARG A 73 -0.10 -15.08 4.09
C ARG A 73 0.41 -14.31 5.30
N ARG A 74 1.45 -14.79 5.99
CA ARG A 74 1.99 -14.11 7.17
C ARG A 74 2.61 -12.78 6.78
N LEU A 75 3.44 -12.76 5.72
CA LEU A 75 4.04 -11.54 5.20
C LEU A 75 2.96 -10.51 4.81
N LEU A 76 1.91 -10.95 4.12
CA LEU A 76 0.81 -10.06 3.74
C LEU A 76 0.10 -9.46 4.95
N ILE A 77 -0.29 -10.29 5.93
CA ILE A 77 -0.99 -9.82 7.13
C ILE A 77 -0.10 -8.83 7.90
N THR A 78 1.18 -9.13 8.05
CA THR A 78 2.12 -8.20 8.70
C THR A 78 2.20 -6.88 7.95
N ALA A 79 2.30 -6.89 6.62
CA ALA A 79 2.36 -5.68 5.82
C ALA A 79 1.05 -4.88 5.88
N LEU A 80 -0.11 -5.54 5.86
CA LEU A 80 -1.43 -4.91 6.01
C LEU A 80 -1.54 -4.22 7.36
N VAL A 81 -1.31 -4.96 8.45
CA VAL A 81 -1.40 -4.43 9.81
C VAL A 81 -0.42 -3.28 10.02
N ALA A 82 0.82 -3.42 9.56
CA ALA A 82 1.81 -2.34 9.65
C ALA A 82 1.35 -1.09 8.90
N THR A 83 0.81 -1.25 7.69
CA THR A 83 0.30 -0.14 6.88
C THR A 83 -0.90 0.53 7.55
N ASP A 84 -1.87 -0.24 8.02
CA ASP A 84 -3.09 0.26 8.69
C ASP A 84 -2.73 0.98 10.00
N VAL A 85 -1.78 0.46 10.78
CA VAL A 85 -1.28 1.10 12.00
C VAL A 85 -0.62 2.43 11.68
N VAL A 86 0.29 2.46 10.70
CA VAL A 86 0.96 3.69 10.27
C VAL A 86 -0.09 4.71 9.78
N PHE A 87 -1.04 4.29 8.96
CA PHE A 87 -2.13 5.14 8.48
C PHE A 87 -2.96 5.75 9.62
N CYS A 88 -3.39 4.92 10.58
CA CYS A 88 -4.12 5.36 11.76
C CYS A 88 -3.29 6.35 12.60
N LEU A 89 -2.00 6.09 12.80
CA LEU A 89 -1.12 6.98 13.56
C LEU A 89 -1.02 8.36 12.88
N PHE A 90 -0.84 8.40 11.57
CA PHE A 90 -0.78 9.67 10.81
C PHE A 90 -2.10 10.43 10.80
N LYS A 91 -3.25 9.74 10.81
CA LYS A 91 -4.58 10.38 10.83
C LYS A 91 -4.99 10.85 12.22
N LEU A 92 -4.68 10.09 13.26
CA LEU A 92 -5.09 10.35 14.65
C LEU A 92 -4.15 11.30 15.41
N ASN A 93 -2.86 11.30 15.07
CA ASN A 93 -1.88 12.14 15.77
C ASN A 93 -1.45 13.32 14.88
N SER A 94 -2.13 14.45 15.08
CA SER A 94 -1.84 15.71 14.38
C SER A 94 -0.42 16.22 14.62
N ALA A 95 0.19 15.93 15.79
CA ALA A 95 1.55 16.34 16.12
C ALA A 95 2.62 15.51 15.37
N LEU A 96 2.43 14.19 15.23
CA LEU A 96 3.32 13.37 14.41
C LEU A 96 3.26 13.78 12.93
N LYS A 97 2.05 14.10 12.47
CA LYS A 97 1.83 14.57 11.11
C LYS A 97 2.50 15.91 10.85
N SER A 98 2.37 16.90 11.75
CA SER A 98 3.03 18.19 11.56
C SER A 98 4.55 18.04 11.56
N LEU A 99 5.13 17.25 12.49
CA LEU A 99 6.56 16.97 12.50
C LEU A 99 7.06 16.30 11.22
N PHE A 100 6.30 15.34 10.69
CA PHE A 100 6.65 14.68 9.44
C PHE A 100 6.52 15.63 8.25
N VAL A 101 5.45 16.41 8.16
CA VAL A 101 5.25 17.41 7.11
C VAL A 101 6.34 18.47 7.15
N ASP A 102 6.70 18.97 8.33
CA ASP A 102 7.75 19.99 8.50
C ASP A 102 9.12 19.43 8.10
N TRP A 103 9.46 18.21 8.52
CA TRP A 103 10.69 17.55 8.13
C TRP A 103 10.74 17.28 6.61
N PHE A 104 9.64 16.79 6.03
CA PHE A 104 9.59 16.40 4.62
C PHE A 104 9.51 17.60 3.68
N SER A 105 8.79 18.65 4.06
CA SER A 105 8.67 19.90 3.30
C SER A 105 10.00 20.66 3.24
N HIS A 106 10.85 20.52 4.26
CA HIS A 106 12.18 21.10 4.25
C HIS A 106 13.16 20.35 3.31
N GLN A 107 12.87 19.09 2.96
CA GLN A 107 13.80 18.23 2.20
C GLN A 107 13.38 17.99 0.75
N VAL A 108 12.08 18.01 0.44
CA VAL A 108 11.59 17.52 -0.85
C VAL A 108 10.52 18.44 -1.47
N PHE A 109 9.30 18.48 -0.91
CA PHE A 109 8.17 19.30 -1.40
C PHE A 109 7.13 19.56 -0.29
N THR A 110 6.35 20.64 -0.39
CA THR A 110 5.23 20.95 0.53
C THR A 110 4.10 19.93 0.40
N ILE A 111 3.85 19.16 1.47
CA ILE A 111 2.77 18.17 1.51
C ILE A 111 1.65 18.68 2.43
N ALA A 112 0.44 18.82 1.90
CA ALA A 112 -0.76 19.05 2.69
C ALA A 112 -1.47 17.71 2.93
N VAL A 113 -1.39 17.17 4.14
CA VAL A 113 -2.20 16.02 4.54
C VAL A 113 -3.46 16.57 5.22
N ALA A 114 -4.65 16.17 4.78
CA ALA A 114 -5.90 16.47 5.50
C ALA A 114 -6.15 15.40 6.58
N SER A 115 -6.61 15.80 7.77
CA SER A 115 -7.00 14.86 8.84
C SER A 115 -8.52 14.82 8.92
N ASP A 116 -9.13 13.80 8.32
CA ASP A 116 -10.56 13.53 8.47
C ASP A 116 -10.74 12.11 9.05
N ALA A 117 -11.47 11.98 10.16
CA ALA A 117 -11.76 10.69 10.80
C ALA A 117 -12.57 9.76 9.88
N THR A 118 -13.27 10.33 8.88
CA THR A 118 -13.98 9.59 7.85
C THR A 118 -13.04 8.78 6.94
N ASP A 119 -11.73 9.05 6.98
CA ASP A 119 -10.73 8.35 6.19
C ASP A 119 -10.48 6.91 6.69
N LEU A 120 -10.97 6.56 7.89
CA LEU A 120 -10.94 5.17 8.38
C LEU A 120 -11.80 4.23 7.54
N ILE A 121 -12.74 4.73 6.74
CA ILE A 121 -13.46 3.90 5.76
C ILE A 121 -12.47 3.33 4.73
N ALA A 122 -11.35 4.00 4.47
CA ALA A 122 -10.30 3.50 3.57
C ALA A 122 -9.66 2.21 4.08
N LEU A 123 -9.76 1.85 5.37
CA LEU A 123 -9.34 0.54 5.89
C LEU A 123 -10.09 -0.62 5.22
N SER A 124 -11.28 -0.40 4.65
CA SER A 124 -11.95 -1.42 3.83
C SER A 124 -11.13 -1.80 2.59
N ALA A 125 -10.23 -0.94 2.11
CA ALA A 125 -9.30 -1.26 1.03
C ALA A 125 -8.26 -2.30 1.44
N SER A 126 -7.88 -2.38 2.73
CA SER A 126 -6.95 -3.40 3.22
C SER A 126 -7.58 -4.79 3.18
N VAL A 127 -8.90 -4.88 3.42
CA VAL A 127 -9.70 -6.10 3.20
C VAL A 127 -9.71 -6.48 1.72
N ALA A 128 -10.00 -5.53 0.82
CA ALA A 128 -9.97 -5.77 -0.62
C ALA A 128 -8.58 -6.23 -1.11
N CYS A 129 -7.51 -5.63 -0.57
CA CYS A 129 -6.13 -6.03 -0.80
C CYS A 129 -5.88 -7.47 -0.37
N TYR A 130 -6.33 -7.86 0.83
CA TYR A 130 -6.22 -9.23 1.31
C TYR A 130 -6.92 -10.24 0.38
N TYR A 131 -8.17 -9.96 0.00
CA TYR A 131 -8.90 -10.80 -0.95
C TYR A 131 -8.18 -10.90 -2.30
N PHE A 132 -7.70 -9.79 -2.84
CA PHE A 132 -6.92 -9.77 -4.08
C PHE A 132 -5.66 -10.64 -3.97
N ALA A 133 -4.83 -10.38 -2.96
CA ALA A 133 -3.53 -11.00 -2.78
C ALA A 133 -3.60 -12.49 -2.42
N SER A 134 -4.66 -12.91 -1.74
CA SER A 134 -4.87 -14.32 -1.37
C SER A 134 -4.94 -15.29 -2.55
N ARG A 135 -5.25 -14.77 -3.75
CA ARG A 135 -5.24 -15.54 -5.02
C ARG A 135 -3.83 -15.94 -5.48
N PHE A 136 -2.81 -15.36 -4.89
CA PHE A 136 -1.41 -15.54 -5.26
C PHE A 136 -0.59 -16.26 -4.17
N PHE A 137 -1.25 -16.76 -3.12
CA PHE A 137 -0.57 -17.58 -2.12
C PHE A 137 -0.18 -18.92 -2.74
N GLU A 138 1.09 -19.29 -2.57
CA GLU A 138 1.50 -20.65 -2.89
C GLU A 138 0.84 -21.63 -1.92
N VAL A 139 0.07 -22.57 -2.47
CA VAL A 139 -0.21 -23.81 -1.76
C VAL A 139 1.11 -24.57 -1.80
N LYS A 140 1.83 -24.57 -0.68
CA LYS A 140 2.91 -25.53 -0.48
C LYS A 140 2.24 -26.90 -0.49
N THR A 141 2.27 -27.59 -1.64
CA THR A 141 1.89 -28.99 -1.69
C THR A 141 2.80 -29.68 -0.69
N ILE A 142 2.21 -30.15 0.41
CA ILE A 142 2.90 -30.97 1.39
C ILE A 142 3.23 -32.25 0.61
N ALA A 143 4.47 -32.37 0.15
CA ALA A 143 4.96 -33.64 -0.36
C ALA A 143 5.12 -34.54 0.86
N GLU A 144 4.18 -35.49 0.97
CA GLU A 144 4.29 -36.70 1.80
C GLU A 144 5.39 -37.63 1.26
#